data_AF-A0A7L8SCW2-F1
#
_entry.id   AF-A0A7L8SCW2-F1
#
_cell.length_a   1.000
_cell.length_b   1.000
_cell.length_c   1.000
_cell.angle_alpha   90.00
_cell.angle_beta   90.00
_cell.angle_gamma   90.00
#
_symmetry.space_group_name_H-M   'P 1'
#
loop_
_entity.id
_entity.type
_entity.pdbx_description
1 polymer ?
#
loop_
_entity_poly.entity_id
_entity_poly.type
_entity_poly.pdbx_seq_one_letter_code
_entity_poly.pdbx_strand_id
1 'polypeptide(L)' 'MLASAAAEKRRREKAVDFARSNIGLEGFTITEKLEAFAQLYVDGEIDLDEFVGAKLSNECAAPTDRETP' A
#
# COMPACT_ATOMS: atom_id res chain seq x y z
N MET A 1 3.60 -10.46 23.85
CA MET A 1 4.17 -11.51 22.98
C MET A 1 4.72 -10.82 21.75
N LEU A 2 6.04 -10.77 21.58
CA LEU A 2 6.64 -10.29 20.33
C LEU A 2 6.53 -11.43 19.31
N ALA A 3 5.91 -11.19 18.16
CA ALA A 3 5.94 -12.11 17.03
C ALA A 3 7.39 -12.22 16.53
N SER A 4 7.83 -13.42 16.12
CA SER A 4 9.10 -13.53 15.42
C SER A 4 9.04 -12.72 14.11
N ALA A 5 10.19 -12.24 13.60
CA ALA A 5 10.23 -11.43 12.38
C ALA A 5 9.49 -12.11 11.20
N ALA A 6 9.60 -13.45 11.08
CA ALA A 6 8.86 -14.22 10.08
C ALA A 6 7.34 -14.24 10.32
N ALA A 7 6.90 -14.33 11.58
CA ALA A 7 5.48 -14.30 11.92
C ALA A 7 4.88 -12.90 11.68
N GLU A 8 5.62 -11.84 11.98
CA GLU A 8 5.18 -10.47 11.69
C GLU A 8 5.16 -10.19 10.19
N LYS A 9 6.20 -10.56 9.43
CA LYS A 9 6.20 -10.46 7.97
C LYS A 9 4.98 -11.14 7.36
N ARG A 10 4.69 -12.39 7.76
CA ARG A 10 3.50 -13.13 7.31
C ARG A 10 2.18 -12.44 7.71
N ARG A 11 2.13 -11.79 8.87
CA ARG A 11 0.95 -11.00 9.29
C ARG A 11 0.74 -9.81 8.36
N ARG A 12 1.82 -9.12 7.99
CA ARG A 12 1.79 -7.97 7.08
C ARG A 12 1.44 -8.37 5.64
N GLU A 13 1.99 -9.47 5.14
CA GLU A 13 1.63 -10.05 3.82
C GLU A 13 0.12 -10.28 3.72
N LYS A 14 -0.47 -10.96 4.72
CA LYS A 14 -1.92 -11.20 4.76
C LYS A 14 -2.74 -9.92 4.77
N ALA A 15 -2.29 -8.89 5.47
CA ALA A 15 -2.99 -7.61 5.53
C ALA A 15 -2.96 -6.89 4.17
N VAL A 16 -1.81 -6.91 3.49
CA VAL A 16 -1.66 -6.34 2.15
C VAL A 16 -2.48 -7.12 1.12
N ASP A 17 -2.44 -8.45 1.14
CA ASP A 17 -3.22 -9.29 0.21
C ASP A 17 -4.73 -9.11 0.37
N PHE A 18 -5.19 -8.92 1.61
CA PHE A 18 -6.59 -8.58 1.88
C PHE A 18 -6.96 -7.21 1.27
N ALA A 19 -6.10 -6.19 1.45
CA ALA A 19 -6.32 -4.88 0.85
C ALA A 19 -6.32 -4.94 -0.69
N ARG A 20 -5.38 -5.66 -1.30
CA ARG A 20 -5.32 -5.90 -2.76
C ARG A 20 -6.61 -6.54 -3.27
N SER A 21 -7.08 -7.57 -2.58
CA SER A 21 -8.31 -8.27 -2.95
C SER A 21 -9.51 -7.34 -2.92
N ASN A 22 -9.66 -6.54 -1.86
CA ASN A 22 -10.77 -5.58 -1.76
C ASN A 22 -10.71 -4.51 -2.86
N ILE A 23 -9.53 -3.98 -3.16
CA ILE A 23 -9.33 -2.99 -4.24
C ILE A 23 -9.71 -3.59 -5.60
N GLY A 24 -9.30 -4.83 -5.85
CA GLY A 24 -9.63 -5.55 -7.09
C GLY A 24 -11.12 -5.86 -7.23
N LEU A 25 -11.82 -6.17 -6.13
CA LEU A 25 -13.28 -6.38 -6.14
C LEU A 25 -14.06 -5.12 -6.56
N GLU A 26 -13.54 -3.95 -6.24
CA GLU A 26 -14.09 -2.65 -6.65
C GLU A 26 -13.68 -2.24 -8.08
N GLY A 27 -12.88 -3.07 -8.78
CA GLY A 27 -12.44 -2.82 -10.15
C GLY A 27 -11.25 -1.86 -10.28
N PHE A 28 -10.58 -1.53 -9.17
CA PHE A 28 -9.38 -0.69 -9.20
C PHE A 28 -8.12 -1.53 -9.42
N THR A 29 -7.10 -0.89 -9.97
CA THR A 29 -5.75 -1.46 -10.11
C THR A 29 -4.77 -0.67 -9.25
N ILE A 30 -3.88 -1.38 -8.56
CA ILE A 30 -2.82 -0.79 -7.74
C ILE A 30 -1.63 -0.49 -8.65
N THR A 31 -1.05 0.70 -8.51
CA THR A 31 0.13 1.09 -9.29
C THR A 31 1.39 0.41 -8.76
N GLU A 32 2.40 0.24 -9.63
CA GLU A 32 3.68 -0.36 -9.23
C GLU A 32 4.35 0.39 -8.07
N LYS A 33 4.22 1.73 -8.02
CA LYS A 33 4.73 2.56 -6.91
C LYS A 33 4.09 2.18 -5.57
N LEU A 34 2.79 1.93 -5.55
CA LEU A 34 2.08 1.53 -4.33
C LEU A 34 2.38 0.07 -3.96
N GLU A 35 2.59 -0.81 -4.94
CA GLU A 35 3.04 -2.18 -4.68
C GLU A 35 4.43 -2.22 -4.05
N ALA A 36 5.38 -1.44 -4.57
CA ALA A 36 6.70 -1.30 -3.97
C ALA A 36 6.63 -0.77 -2.54
N PHE A 37 5.75 0.20 -2.28
CA PHE A 37 5.55 0.74 -0.94
C PHE A 37 4.94 -0.27 0.04
N ALA A 38 3.99 -1.09 -0.42
CA ALA A 38 3.44 -2.19 0.36
C ALA A 38 4.50 -3.25 0.69
N GLN A 39 5.46 -3.48 -0.21
CA GLN A 39 6.56 -4.40 0.02
C GLN A 39 7.49 -3.92 1.16
N LEU A 40 7.80 -2.63 1.23
CA LEU A 40 8.57 -2.05 2.35
C LEU A 40 7.89 -2.30 3.70
N TYR A 41 6.56 -2.16 3.76
CA TYR A 41 5.80 -2.47 4.96
C TYR A 41 5.89 -3.97 5.30
N VAL A 42 5.71 -4.85 4.31
CA VAL A 42 5.83 -6.31 4.49
C VAL A 42 7.20 -6.71 5.03
N ASP A 43 8.27 -6.15 4.48
CA ASP A 43 9.64 -6.48 4.84
C ASP A 43 10.09 -5.90 6.19
N GLY A 44 9.27 -5.02 6.78
CA GLY A 44 9.59 -4.42 8.08
C GLY A 44 10.41 -3.14 7.99
N GLU A 45 10.62 -2.61 6.78
CA GLU A 45 11.43 -1.41 6.53
C GLU A 45 10.70 -0.13 6.93
N ILE A 46 9.36 -0.15 6.87
CA ILE A 46 8.49 0.91 7.37
C ILE A 46 7.45 0.35 8.35
N ASP A 47 6.95 1.20 9.23
CA ASP A 47 5.87 0.88 10.15
C ASP A 47 4.48 1.11 9.54
N LEU A 48 3.44 0.82 10.33
CA LEU A 48 2.06 0.96 9.86
C LEU A 48 1.66 2.43 9.68
N ASP A 49 2.18 3.33 10.52
CA ASP A 49 1.83 4.76 10.47
C ASP A 49 2.46 5.39 9.23
N GLU A 50 3.68 5.00 8.86
CA GLU A 50 4.31 5.35 7.59
C GLU A 50 3.54 4.77 6.41
N PHE A 51 3.12 3.49 6.49
CA PHE A 51 2.39 2.81 5.43
C PHE A 51 1.01 3.42 5.15
N VAL A 52 0.27 3.81 6.19
CA VAL A 52 -1.06 4.43 6.05
C VAL A 52 -0.96 5.95 5.85
N GLY A 53 0.07 6.58 6.43
CA GLY A 53 0.31 8.03 6.42
C GLY A 53 0.76 8.60 5.07
N ALA A 54 1.22 7.76 4.14
CA ALA A 54 1.56 8.18 2.77
C ALA A 54 0.38 8.81 1.99
N LYS A 55 -0.85 8.74 2.53
CA LYS A 55 -2.05 9.41 2.01
C LYS A 55 -2.22 10.89 2.40
N LEU A 56 -1.32 11.52 3.17
CA LEU A 56 -1.45 12.94 3.52
C LEU A 56 -0.61 13.91 2.65
N SER A 57 0.43 13.43 1.98
CA SER A 57 1.11 14.19 0.92
C SER A 57 0.49 13.81 -0.43
N ASN A 58 -0.30 14.75 -0.96
CA ASN A 58 -1.18 14.71 -2.13
C ASN A 58 -0.53 14.36 -3.50
N GLU A 59 0.49 13.49 -3.56
CA GLU A 59 1.24 13.19 -4.79
C GLU A 59 0.92 11.79 -5.37
N CYS A 60 -0.37 11.47 -5.38
CA CYS A 60 -0.94 10.54 -6.36
C CYS A 60 -2.04 11.26 -7.17
N ALA A 61 -1.85 12.56 -7.44
CA ALA A 61 -2.62 13.25 -8.46
C ALA A 61 -2.23 12.65 -9.82
N ALA A 62 -3.18 12.00 -10.48
CA ALA A 62 -3.09 11.68 -11.89
C ALA A 62 -2.72 12.96 -12.68
N PRO A 63 -2.01 12.86 -13.83
CA PRO A 63 -1.85 14.00 -14.71
C PRO A 63 -3.25 14.55 -15.02
N THR A 64 -3.49 15.78 -14.59
CA THR A 64 -4.74 16.47 -14.93
C THR A 64 -4.60 16.97 -16.35
N ASP A 65 -4.76 16.07 -17.31
CA ASP A 65 -5.03 16.43 -18.70
C ASP A 65 -6.47 16.95 -18.75
N ARG A 66 -6.69 18.15 -18.21
CA ARG A 66 -7.81 18.99 -18.60
C ARG A 66 -7.31 19.95 -19.65
N GLU A 67 -7.31 19.51 -20.90
CA GLU A 67 -7.54 20.43 -22.01
C GLU A 67 -8.97 20.96 -21.85
N THR A 68 -9.09 22.18 -21.34
CA THR A 68 -10.32 22.96 -21.41
C THR A 68 -10.57 23.36 -22.87
N PRO A 69 -11.81 23.24 -23.40
CA PRO A 69 -12.15 23.63 -24.76
C PRO A 69 -12.06 25.14 -25.00
#